data_AF-A0A4R9VKE2-F1
#
_entry.id   AF-A0A4R9VKE2-F1
#
_cell.length_a   1.000
_cell.length_b   1.000
_cell.length_c   1.000
_cell.angle_alpha   90.00
_cell.angle_beta   90.00
_cell.angle_gamma   90.00
#
_symmetry.space_group_name_H-M   'P 1'
#
loop_
_entity.id
_entity.type
_entity.pdbx_description
1 polymer ?
#
loop_
_entity_poly.entity_id
_entity_poly.type
_entity_poly.pdbx_seq_one_letter_code
_entity_poly.pdbx_strand_id
1 'polypeptide(L)' 'EKIGTLEEGTDADIVVLDARATPAMRLRMETVETLAQELFLLQTLGDDRAVREVYVAGRAAKSDIAI' A
#
# COMPACT_ATOMS: atom_id res chain seq x y z
N GLU A 1 8.80 -21.41 -2.14
CA GLU A 1 8.77 -19.98 -1.78
C GLU A 1 7.92 -19.27 -2.82
N LYS A 2 6.75 -18.70 -2.44
CA LYS A 2 5.77 -18.14 -3.38
C LYS A 2 5.26 -16.76 -2.93
N ILE A 3 6.10 -15.93 -2.32
CA ILE A 3 5.73 -14.58 -1.88
C ILE A 3 6.24 -13.52 -2.88
N GLY A 4 5.61 -12.35 -2.92
CA GLY A 4 6.07 -11.20 -3.71
C GLY A 4 5.53 -11.12 -5.15
N THR A 5 4.52 -11.90 -5.49
CA THR A 5 3.80 -11.83 -6.77
C THR A 5 2.28 -11.86 -6.53
N LEU A 6 1.51 -11.40 -7.52
CA LEU A 6 0.04 -11.43 -7.53
C LEU A 6 -0.51 -12.52 -8.47
N GLU A 7 0.34 -13.46 -8.89
CA GLU A 7 -0.03 -14.58 -9.75
C GLU A 7 -0.90 -15.61 -9.03
N GLU A 8 -1.70 -16.38 -9.79
CA GLU A 8 -2.51 -17.43 -9.20
C GLU A 8 -1.64 -18.54 -8.57
N GLY A 9 -2.06 -19.01 -7.39
CA GLY A 9 -1.38 -20.09 -6.68
C GLY A 9 -0.17 -19.65 -5.86
N THR A 10 0.05 -18.34 -5.71
CA THR A 10 1.02 -17.76 -4.78
C THR A 10 0.36 -17.32 -3.47
N ASP A 11 1.19 -17.05 -2.46
CA ASP A 11 0.69 -16.67 -1.14
C ASP A 11 0.06 -15.27 -1.20
N ALA A 12 -1.14 -15.13 -0.65
CA ALA A 12 -1.89 -13.87 -0.63
C ALA A 12 -1.44 -12.95 0.51
N ASP A 13 -0.14 -12.65 0.52
CA ASP A 13 0.50 -11.71 1.44
C ASP A 13 0.66 -10.35 0.73
N ILE A 14 -0.26 -9.43 1.00
CA ILE A 14 -0.44 -8.21 0.21
C ILE A 14 -0.64 -7.01 1.12
N VAL A 15 -0.10 -5.86 0.73
CA VAL A 15 -0.33 -4.58 1.40
C VAL A 15 -1.18 -3.68 0.49
N VAL A 16 -2.26 -3.15 1.04
CA VAL A 16 -3.05 -2.10 0.37
C VAL A 16 -2.46 -0.75 0.76
N LEU A 17 -2.01 0.02 -0.23
CA LEU A 17 -1.40 1.33 -0.02
C LEU A 17 -2.36 2.47 -0.40
N ASP A 18 -2.27 3.58 0.32
CA ASP A 18 -2.97 4.83 0.03
C ASP A 18 -1.96 5.97 -0.20
N ALA A 19 -1.74 6.33 -1.46
CA ALA A 19 -0.88 7.45 -1.86
C ALA A 19 -1.44 8.84 -1.48
N ARG A 20 -2.59 8.91 -0.81
CA ARG A 20 -3.27 10.13 -0.33
C ARG A 20 -3.47 10.13 1.19
N ALA A 21 -2.78 9.25 1.91
CA ALA A 21 -2.97 9.06 3.35
C ALA A 21 -2.68 10.31 4.22
N THR A 22 -1.78 11.20 3.78
CA THR A 22 -1.42 12.42 4.53
C THR A 22 -1.75 13.70 3.74
N PRO A 23 -1.94 14.86 4.40
CA PRO A 23 -2.17 16.12 3.70
C PRO A 23 -1.07 16.48 2.68
N ALA A 24 0.20 16.23 3.02
CA ALA A 24 1.32 16.47 2.12
C ALA A 24 1.28 15.55 0.89
N MET A 25 0.97 14.27 1.10
CA MET A 25 0.83 13.30 0.01
C MET A 25 -0.35 13.65 -0.91
N ARG A 26 -1.51 14.06 -0.35
CA ARG A 26 -2.66 14.50 -1.17
C ARG A 26 -2.32 15.65 -2.09
N LEU A 27 -1.67 16.70 -1.55
CA LEU A 27 -1.27 17.86 -2.33
C LEU A 27 -0.29 17.46 -3.45
N ARG A 28 0.66 16.57 -3.18
CA ARG A 28 1.62 16.12 -4.20
C ARG A 28 0.97 15.24 -5.26
N MET A 29 -0.02 14.43 -4.91
CA MET A 29 -0.77 13.62 -5.87
C MET A 29 -1.62 14.43 -6.85
N GLU A 30 -1.83 15.74 -6.63
CA GLU A 30 -2.53 16.62 -7.59
C GLU A 30 -1.74 16.81 -8.90
N THR A 31 -0.41 16.62 -8.88
CA THR A 31 0.47 16.79 -10.04
C THR A 31 1.11 15.49 -10.51
N VAL A 32 0.69 14.34 -9.98
CA VAL A 32 1.22 13.02 -10.37
C VAL A 32 0.42 12.50 -11.56
N GLU A 33 1.12 12.14 -12.62
CA GLU A 33 0.53 11.70 -13.89
C GLU A 33 0.88 10.26 -14.25
N THR A 34 1.87 9.68 -13.56
CA THR A 34 2.40 8.34 -13.87
C THR A 34 2.55 7.48 -12.62
N LEU A 35 2.46 6.16 -12.80
CA LEU A 35 2.69 5.20 -11.72
C LEU A 35 4.09 5.33 -11.11
N ALA A 36 5.12 5.60 -11.92
CA ALA A 36 6.48 5.78 -11.41
C ALA A 36 6.59 6.98 -10.44
N GLN A 37 5.88 8.08 -10.75
CA GLN A 37 5.81 9.24 -9.86
C GLN A 37 5.01 8.93 -8.58
N GLU A 38 3.91 8.18 -8.67
CA GLU A 38 3.14 7.73 -7.51
C GLU A 38 3.97 6.84 -6.57
N LEU A 39 4.72 5.89 -7.14
CA LEU A 39 5.62 5.01 -6.37
C LEU A 39 6.76 5.80 -5.73
N PHE A 40 7.32 6.79 -6.44
CA PHE A 40 8.33 7.68 -5.85
C PHE A 40 7.77 8.52 -4.69
N LEU A 41 6.53 9.01 -4.81
CA LEU A 41 5.84 9.72 -3.75
C LEU A 41 5.64 8.82 -2.53
N LEU A 42 5.14 7.59 -2.72
CA LEU A 42 4.99 6.59 -1.66
C LEU A 42 6.32 6.29 -0.97
N GLN A 43 7.40 6.13 -1.73
CA GLN A 43 8.74 5.84 -1.19
C GLN A 43 9.34 7.00 -0.38
N THR A 44 9.05 8.25 -0.75
CA THR A 44 9.68 9.43 -0.14
C THR A 44 8.86 10.09 0.96
N LEU A 45 7.52 10.02 0.88
CA LEU A 45 6.60 10.67 1.81
C LEU A 45 5.71 9.69 2.59
N GLY A 46 5.70 8.41 2.22
CA GLY A 46 4.89 7.40 2.89
C GLY A 46 5.37 7.10 4.31
N ASP A 47 4.40 6.86 5.19
CA ASP A 47 4.60 6.33 6.54
C ASP A 47 3.53 5.26 6.85
N ASP A 48 3.39 4.86 8.12
CA ASP A 48 2.44 3.83 8.55
C ASP A 48 0.98 4.12 8.18
N ARG A 49 0.63 5.40 7.97
CA ARG A 49 -0.71 5.82 7.54
C ARG A 49 -0.96 5.50 6.08
N ALA A 50 0.09 5.40 5.26
CA ALA A 50 -0.01 4.98 3.87
C ALA A 50 -0.37 3.49 3.73
N VAL A 51 -0.18 2.69 4.78
CA VAL A 51 -0.66 1.31 4.82
C VAL A 51 -2.15 1.30 5.19
N ARG A 52 -3.03 1.07 4.22
CA ARG A 52 -4.48 1.04 4.45
C ARG A 52 -4.93 -0.27 5.09
N GLU A 53 -4.42 -1.39 4.61
CA GLU A 53 -4.70 -2.74 5.11
C GLU A 53 -3.51 -3.65 4.81
N VAL A 54 -3.33 -4.70 5.61
CA VAL A 54 -2.37 -5.78 5.39
C VAL A 54 -3.13 -7.09 5.35
N TYR A 55 -2.96 -7.86 4.29
CA TYR A 55 -3.49 -9.22 4.19
C TYR A 55 -2.36 -10.22 4.40
N VAL A 56 -2.60 -11.21 5.25
CA VAL A 56 -1.70 -12.35 5.49
C VAL A 56 -2.46 -13.63 5.22
N ALA A 57 -1.95 -14.45 4.29
CA ALA A 57 -2.65 -15.62 3.77
C ALA A 57 -4.11 -15.31 3.37
N GLY A 58 -4.34 -14.16 2.74
CA GLY A 58 -5.65 -13.71 2.27
C GLY A 58 -6.61 -13.22 3.35
N ARG A 59 -6.18 -13.12 4.61
CA ARG A 59 -6.99 -12.58 5.71
C ARG A 59 -6.51 -11.19 6.10
N ALA A 60 -7.45 -10.26 6.29
CA ALA A 60 -7.14 -8.94 6.82
C ALA A 60 -6.44 -9.10 8.18
N ALA A 61 -5.39 -8.33 8.42
CA ALA A 61 -4.57 -8.43 9.62
C ALA A 61 -4.48 -7.10 10.35
N LYS A 62 -4.43 -5.96 9.62
CA LYS A 62 -4.35 -4.64 10.27
C LYS A 62 -5.68 -4.28 10.93
N SER A 63 -6.80 -4.47 10.23
CA SER A 63 -8.12 -4.24 10.81
C SER A 63 -8.45 -5.22 11.93
N ASP A 64 -8.01 -6.47 11.83
CA ASP A 64 -8.23 -7.50 12.85
C ASP A 64 -7.46 -7.23 14.16
N ILE A 65 -6.28 -6.59 14.08
CA ILE A 65 -5.48 -6.20 15.26
C ILE A 65 -6.00 -4.91 15.91
N ALA A 66 -6.68 -4.04 15.15
CA ALA A 66 -7.17 -2.76 15.63
C ALA A 66 -8.50 -2.84 16.42
N ILE A 67 -9.03 -4.06 16.61
CA ILE A 67 -10.22 -4.39 17.43
C ILE A 67 -9.76 -4.83 18.83
#